data_AF-A0A920MWM3-F1
#
_entry.id   AF-A0A920MWM3-F1
#
_cell.length_a   1.000
_cell.length_b   1.000
_cell.length_c   1.000
_cell.angle_alpha   90.00
_cell.angle_beta   90.00
_cell.angle_gamma   90.00
#
_symmetry.space_group_name_H-M   'P 1'
#
loop_
_entity.id
_entity.type
_entity.pdbx_description
1 polymer ?
#
loop_
_entity_poly.entity_id
_entity_poly.type
_entity_poly.pdbx_seq_one_letter_code
_entity_poly.pdbx_strand_id
1 'polypeptide(L)' 'MGRGEKKKRKKTVVGRFSTGDGYNVTAWGTVEVAKYLLGDHDHKGYYTPSILLGKELIEKIPGFSGLDF' A
#
# COMPACT_ATOMS: atom_id res chain seq x y z
N MET A 1 -23.44 -16.53 -41.60
CA MET A 1 -23.21 -17.25 -40.34
C MET A 1 -22.16 -16.48 -39.53
N GLY A 2 -22.58 -15.51 -38.71
CA GLY A 2 -21.68 -14.63 -37.97
C GLY A 2 -21.30 -15.25 -36.63
N ARG A 3 -20.00 -15.49 -36.39
CA ARG A 3 -19.48 -15.89 -35.09
C ARG A 3 -19.67 -14.71 -34.11
N GLY A 4 -20.61 -14.84 -33.19
CA GLY A 4 -20.73 -13.94 -32.05
C GLY A 4 -19.59 -14.20 -31.07
N GLU A 5 -18.59 -13.33 -31.07
CA GLU A 5 -17.56 -13.32 -30.03
C GLU A 5 -18.19 -12.90 -28.69
N LYS A 6 -18.22 -13.83 -27.72
CA LYS A 6 -18.58 -13.52 -26.34
C LYS A 6 -17.48 -12.64 -25.72
N LYS A 7 -17.69 -11.32 -25.65
CA LYS A 7 -16.84 -10.43 -24.85
C LYS A 7 -16.91 -10.86 -23.38
N LYS A 8 -15.83 -11.45 -22.85
CA LYS A 8 -15.67 -11.69 -21.41
C LYS A 8 -15.68 -10.33 -20.69
N ARG A 9 -16.72 -10.06 -19.89
CA ARG A 9 -16.74 -8.89 -19.00
C ARG A 9 -15.65 -9.06 -17.94
N LYS A 10 -14.61 -8.21 -17.99
CA LYS A 10 -13.58 -8.14 -16.96
C LYS A 10 -14.20 -7.57 -15.69
N LYS A 11 -14.12 -8.31 -14.58
CA LYS A 11 -14.60 -7.83 -13.28
C LYS A 11 -13.59 -6.79 -12.77
N THR A 12 -14.03 -5.55 -12.59
CA THR A 12 -13.23 -4.49 -11.98
C THR A 12 -13.58 -4.41 -10.50
N VAL A 13 -12.56 -4.35 -9.64
CA VAL A 13 -12.68 -4.05 -8.21
C VAL A 13 -11.92 -2.75 -7.98
N VAL A 14 -12.54 -1.78 -7.31
CA VAL A 14 -11.94 -0.46 -7.06
C VAL A 14 -11.88 -0.23 -5.56
N GLY A 15 -10.66 -0.16 -5.02
CA GLY A 15 -10.44 0.28 -3.65
C GLY A 15 -10.15 1.78 -3.61
N ARG A 16 -10.79 2.53 -2.71
CA ARG A 16 -10.49 3.95 -2.44
C ARG A 16 -10.07 4.14 -0.99
N PHE A 17 -9.14 5.06 -0.77
CA PHE A 17 -8.74 5.52 0.55
C PHE A 17 -8.25 6.97 0.43
N SER A 18 -8.14 7.64 1.58
CA SER A 18 -7.48 8.94 1.73
C SER A 18 -6.35 8.83 2.75
N THR A 19 -5.41 9.76 2.69
CA THR A 19 -4.30 9.94 3.64
C THR A 19 -4.09 11.43 3.89
N GLY A 20 -3.18 11.79 4.80
CA GLY A 20 -2.58 13.12 4.81
C GLY A 20 -1.92 13.46 3.47
N ASP A 21 -1.50 14.71 3.31
CA ASP A 21 -0.84 15.18 2.09
C ASP A 21 0.46 14.39 1.77
N GLY A 22 0.98 14.56 0.56
CA GLY A 22 2.15 13.82 0.09
C GLY A 22 3.42 14.03 0.93
N TYR A 23 3.59 15.19 1.57
CA TYR A 23 4.73 15.44 2.46
C TYR A 23 4.57 14.69 3.77
N ASN A 24 3.38 14.70 4.35
CA ASN A 24 3.03 13.93 5.54
C ASN A 24 3.24 12.44 5.29
N VAL A 25 2.75 11.90 4.18
CA VAL A 25 2.96 10.50 3.78
C VAL A 25 4.46 10.17 3.70
N THR A 26 5.25 11.03 3.06
CA THR A 26 6.68 10.81 2.87
C THR A 26 7.44 10.84 4.21
N ALA A 27 7.17 11.85 5.05
CA ALA A 27 7.82 12.02 6.33
C ALA A 27 7.50 10.86 7.28
N TRP A 28 6.22 10.53 7.45
CA TRP A 28 5.78 9.45 8.33
C TRP A 28 6.26 8.09 7.86
N GLY A 29 6.14 7.79 6.56
CA GLY A 29 6.63 6.53 6.00
C GLY A 29 8.13 6.34 6.23
N THR A 30 8.92 7.40 6.04
CA THR A 30 10.38 7.36 6.25
C THR A 30 10.71 7.11 7.72
N VAL A 31 10.06 7.81 8.65
CA VAL A 31 10.30 7.67 10.08
C VAL A 31 9.91 6.27 10.57
N GLU A 32 8.78 5.72 10.13
CA GLU A 32 8.36 4.37 10.53
C GLU A 32 9.30 3.29 10.01
N VAL A 33 9.79 3.41 8.78
CA VAL A 33 10.81 2.49 8.24
C VAL A 33 12.12 2.61 9.02
N ALA A 34 12.59 3.83 9.31
CA ALA A 34 13.81 4.05 10.07
C ALA A 34 13.72 3.48 11.49
N LYS A 35 12.60 3.68 12.18
CA LYS A 35 12.35 3.10 13.51
C LYS A 35 12.45 1.58 13.50
N TYR A 36 11.89 0.94 12.47
CA TYR A 36 11.98 -0.52 12.32
C TYR A 36 13.42 -0.97 12.10
N LEU A 37 14.16 -0.31 11.19
CA LEU A 37 15.55 -0.65 10.87
C LEU A 37 16.54 -0.39 12.01
N LEU A 38 16.20 0.52 12.93
CA LEU A 38 16.99 0.77 14.14
C LEU A 38 16.61 -0.15 15.31
N GLY A 39 15.50 -0.89 15.19
CA GLY A 39 15.05 -1.87 16.17
C GLY A 39 15.73 -3.22 16.01
N ASP A 40 15.32 -4.19 16.84
CA ASP A 40 15.78 -5.57 16.72
C ASP A 40 15.08 -6.26 15.54
N HIS A 41 15.87 -6.63 14.53
CA HIS A 41 15.42 -7.34 13.34
C HIS A 41 16.57 -8.13 12.71
N ASP A 42 16.28 -9.17 11.93
CA ASP A 42 17.31 -9.96 11.23
C ASP A 42 17.30 -9.75 9.70
N HIS A 43 16.55 -8.75 9.21
CA HIS A 43 16.50 -8.43 7.78
C HIS A 43 17.82 -7.82 7.26
N LYS A 44 18.29 -8.32 6.11
CA LYS A 44 19.50 -7.85 5.41
C LYS A 44 19.20 -7.67 3.93
N GLY A 45 19.79 -6.64 3.31
CA GLY A 45 19.58 -6.34 1.89
C GLY A 45 18.53 -5.25 1.65
N TYR A 46 17.93 -5.26 0.46
CA TYR A 46 17.01 -4.20 0.01
C TYR A 46 15.58 -4.70 -0.03
N TYR A 47 14.69 -3.97 0.62
CA TYR A 47 13.27 -4.29 0.67
C TYR A 47 12.44 -3.08 0.31
N THR A 48 11.33 -3.30 -0.40
CA THR A 48 10.28 -2.29 -0.43
C THR A 48 9.60 -2.23 0.94
N PRO A 49 9.06 -1.07 1.35
CA PRO A 49 8.40 -0.95 2.64
C PRO A 49 7.27 -1.97 2.84
N SER A 50 6.52 -2.29 1.78
CA SER A 50 5.43 -3.28 1.84
C SER A 50 5.90 -4.71 2.12
N ILE A 51 7.12 -5.08 1.71
CA ILE A 51 7.70 -6.40 2.02
C ILE A 51 8.27 -6.40 3.45
N LEU A 52 8.89 -5.30 3.86
CA LEU A 52 9.56 -5.20 5.16
C LEU A 52 8.58 -5.08 6.34
N LEU A 53 7.52 -4.27 6.17
CA LEU A 53 6.62 -3.83 7.24
C LEU A 53 5.18 -4.27 7.03
N GLY A 54 4.89 -4.89 5.89
CA GLY A 54 3.54 -5.25 5.49
C GLY A 54 2.71 -4.06 5.00
N LYS A 55 1.44 -4.34 4.71
CA LYS A 55 0.46 -3.32 4.28
C LYS A 55 0.05 -2.40 5.43
N GLU A 56 0.25 -2.85 6.66
CA GLU A 56 -0.07 -2.20 7.93
C GLU A 56 0.69 -0.87 8.09
N LEU A 57 1.77 -0.65 7.34
CA LEU A 57 2.47 0.64 7.27
C LEU A 57 1.51 1.79 6.92
N ILE A 58 0.55 1.57 6.01
CA ILE A 58 -0.41 2.62 5.61
C ILE A 58 -1.32 3.03 6.78
N GLU A 59 -1.61 2.11 7.70
CA GLU A 59 -2.48 2.34 8.85
C GLU A 59 -1.86 3.29 9.87
N LYS A 60 -0.52 3.44 9.83
CA LYS A 60 0.22 4.37 10.68
C LYS A 60 0.29 5.79 10.11
N ILE A 61 -0.18 6.00 8.88
CA ILE A 61 -0.15 7.32 8.24
C ILE A 61 -1.33 8.15 8.74
N PRO A 62 -1.10 9.37 9.27
CA PRO A 62 -2.19 10.24 9.68
C PRO A 62 -3.18 10.51 8.56
N GLY A 63 -4.47 10.45 8.89
CA GLY A 63 -5.55 10.66 7.92
C GLY A 63 -5.84 9.45 7.02
N PHE A 64 -5.22 8.28 7.26
CA PHE A 64 -5.61 7.06 6.57
C PHE A 64 -7.07 6.71 6.86
N SER A 65 -7.89 6.60 5.82
CA SER A 65 -9.34 6.37 5.95
C SER A 65 -9.76 4.90 6.05
N GLY A 66 -8.83 3.96 5.85
CA GLY A 66 -9.18 2.58 5.48
C GLY A 66 -9.52 2.44 4.00
N LEU A 67 -9.62 1.19 3.55
CA LEU A 67 -10.03 0.83 2.18
C LEU A 67 -11.55 0.70 2.06
N ASP A 68 -12.12 1.39 1.09
CA ASP A 68 -13.52 1.31 0.65
C ASP A 68 -13.59 0.62 -0.73
N PHE A 69 -14.47 -0.38 -0.92
CA PHE A 69 -14.48 -1.31 -2.07
C PHE A 69 -15.72 -1.23 -2.95
#